data_AF-A0A7J2YE94-F1
#
_entry.id   AF-A0A7J2YE94-F1
#
_cell.length_a   1.000
_cell.length_b   1.000
_cell.length_c   1.000
_cell.angle_alpha   90.00
_cell.angle_beta   90.00
_cell.angle_gamma   90.00
#
_symmetry.space_group_name_H-M   'P 1'
#
loop_
_entity.id
_entity.type
_entity.pdbx_description
1 polymer ?
#
loop_
_entity_poly.entity_id
_entity_poly.type
_entity_poly.pdbx_seq_one_letter_code
_entity_poly.pdbx_strand_id
1 'polypeptide(L)' 'MDSCYYCGTEIDMPFQCNYCKDRFCPEHRLPENHRCVKLHLIRATRFGEKKVIREKGIGRGNNILRKLGRKLKK' A
#
# COMPACT_ATOMS: atom_id res chain seq x y z
N MET A 1 25.17 -10.03 11.72
CA MET A 1 25.31 -8.92 10.76
C MET A 1 24.63 -9.32 9.47
N ASP A 2 23.67 -8.51 9.02
CA ASP A 2 23.17 -8.59 7.65
C ASP A 2 24.07 -7.73 6.76
N SER A 3 24.15 -8.06 5.47
CA SER A 3 24.85 -7.24 4.46
C SER A 3 23.85 -6.70 3.45
N CYS A 4 24.14 -5.52 2.92
CA CYS A 4 23.33 -4.93 1.86
C CYS A 4 23.46 -5.76 0.59
N TYR A 5 22.34 -6.26 0.07
CA TYR A 5 22.35 -7.08 -1.15
C TYR A 5 22.83 -6.32 -2.40
N TYR A 6 22.87 -4.98 -2.34
CA TYR A 6 23.33 -4.13 -3.42
C TYR A 6 24.79 -3.70 -3.30
N CYS A 7 25.24 -3.21 -2.14
CA CYS A 7 26.59 -2.65 -1.96
C CYS A 7 27.50 -3.45 -1.01
N GLY A 8 26.99 -4.52 -0.40
CA GLY A 8 27.76 -5.39 0.49
C GLY A 8 28.12 -4.82 1.87
N THR A 9 27.76 -3.56 2.15
CA THR A 9 28.02 -2.93 3.46
C THR A 9 27.30 -3.68 4.57
N GLU A 10 27.97 -3.86 5.70
CA GLU A 10 27.36 -4.41 6.91
C GLU A 10 26.26 -3.48 7.42
N ILE A 11 25.13 -4.07 7.82
CA ILE A 11 23.94 -3.35 8.26
C ILE A 11 23.53 -3.89 9.62
N ASP A 12 23.40 -2.98 10.58
CA ASP A 12 22.83 -3.29 11.89
C ASP A 12 21.29 -3.34 11.83
N MET A 13 20.69 -2.42 11.08
CA MET A 13 19.24 -2.34 10.87
C MET A 13 18.87 -2.46 9.38
N PRO A 14 18.57 -3.68 8.89
CA PRO A 14 18.25 -3.90 7.48
C PRO A 14 16.85 -3.43 7.11
N PHE A 15 16.74 -2.74 5.97
CA PHE A 15 15.44 -2.40 5.37
C PHE A 15 15.04 -3.48 4.37
N GLN A 16 13.88 -4.10 4.59
CA GLN A 16 13.34 -5.08 3.65
C GLN A 16 12.51 -4.38 2.56
N CYS A 17 12.86 -4.61 1.29
CA CYS A 17 12.06 -4.10 0.19
C CYS A 17 10.71 -4.83 0.09
N ASN A 18 9.60 -4.09 0.06
CA ASN A 18 8.25 -4.69 -0.04
C ASN A 18 8.02 -5.49 -1.33
N TYR A 19 8.81 -5.22 -2.37
CA TYR A 19 8.64 -5.78 -3.70
C TYR A 19 9.52 -7.01 -3.93
N CYS A 20 10.85 -6.87 -3.82
CA CYS A 20 11.78 -7.99 -4.03
C CYS A 20 12.10 -8.79 -2.77
N LYS A 21 11.73 -8.31 -1.58
CA LYS A 21 11.91 -8.97 -0.27
C LYS A 21 13.36 -9.11 0.22
N ASP A 22 14.33 -8.56 -0.52
CA ASP A 22 15.73 -8.47 -0.10
C ASP A 22 15.98 -7.34 0.93
N ARG A 23 17.14 -7.42 1.60
CA ARG A 23 17.59 -6.51 2.67
C ARG A 23 18.62 -5.50 2.16
N PHE A 24 18.44 -4.24 2.52
CA PHE A 24 19.28 -3.12 2.07
C PHE A 24 19.65 -2.16 3.21
N CYS A 25 20.73 -1.42 3.03
CA CYS A 25 21.16 -0.35 3.94
C CYS A 25 20.29 0.92 3.75
N PRO A 26 20.40 1.93 4.64
CA PRO A 26 19.59 3.16 4.58
C PRO A 26 19.68 3.90 3.23
N GLU A 27 20.84 3.87 2.58
CA GLU A 27 21.10 4.49 1.28
C GLU A 27 20.38 3.76 0.13
N HIS A 28 20.24 2.43 0.24
CA HIS A 28 19.68 1.58 -0.80
C HIS A 28 18.25 1.08 -0.48
N ARG A 29 17.59 1.65 0.53
CA ARG A 29 16.24 1.24 0.97
C ARG A 29 15.15 1.47 -0.10
N LEU A 30 15.33 2.45 -0.99
CA LEU A 30 14.36 2.77 -2.03
C LEU A 30 14.52 1.83 -3.24
N PRO A 31 13.43 1.39 -3.88
CA PRO A 31 13.47 0.53 -5.07
C PRO A 31 14.33 1.07 -6.22
N GLU A 32 14.44 2.40 -6.35
CA GLU A 32 15.26 3.06 -7.37
C GLU A 32 16.74 2.96 -7.07
N ASN A 33 17.12 2.98 -5.78
CA ASN A 33 18.51 3.02 -5.35
C ASN A 33 19.19 1.64 -5.45
N HIS A 34 18.44 0.54 -5.32
CA HIS A 34 18.97 -0.81 -5.48
C HIS A 34 18.57 -1.49 -6.81
N ARG A 35 18.07 -0.73 -7.80
CA ARG A 35 17.62 -1.26 -9.10
C ARG A 35 16.66 -2.45 -8.95
N CYS A 36 15.61 -2.29 -8.17
CA CYS A 36 14.67 -3.37 -7.86
C CYS A 36 14.16 -4.07 -9.14
N VAL A 37 14.16 -5.40 -9.17
CA VAL A 37 13.66 -6.18 -10.32
C VAL A 37 12.19 -5.89 -10.65
N LYS A 38 11.41 -5.51 -9.63
CA LYS A 38 9.99 -5.14 -9.76
C LYS A 38 9.77 -3.64 -10.00
N LEU A 39 10.83 -2.86 -10.27
CA LEU A 39 10.72 -1.41 -10.46
C LEU A 39 9.78 -1.03 -11.62
N HIS A 40 9.72 -1.86 -12.67
CA HIS A 40 8.79 -1.69 -13.78
C HIS A 40 7.31 -1.76 -13.35
N LEU A 41 6.97 -2.67 -12.42
CA LEU A 41 5.61 -2.80 -11.88
C LEU A 41 5.22 -1.57 -11.05
N ILE A 42 6.17 -1.02 -10.30
CA ILE A 42 5.96 0.18 -9.46
C ILE A 42 5.70 1.40 -10.33
N ARG A 43 6.43 1.56 -11.44
CA ARG A 43 6.24 2.68 -12.37
C ARG A 43 4.96 2.55 -13.21
N ALA A 44 4.56 1.33 -13.54
CA ALA A 44 3.30 1.06 -14.25
C ALA A 44 2.08 1.43 -13.41
N THR A 45 2.18 1.42 -12.08
CA THR A 45 1.18 2.03 -11.21
C THR A 45 1.41 3.54 -11.13
N ARG A 46 1.10 4.27 -12.19
CA ARG A 46 0.93 5.72 -12.09
C ARG A 46 -0.05 6.01 -10.94
N PHE A 47 0.44 6.63 -9.87
CA PHE A 47 -0.38 7.18 -8.81
C PHE A 47 -1.37 8.18 -9.43
N GLY A 48 -2.57 7.71 -9.78
CA GLY A 48 -3.61 8.53 -10.44
C GLY A 48 -4.33 7.88 -11.62
N GLU A 49 -3.85 6.78 -12.21
CA GLU A 49 -4.47 6.19 -13.43
C GLU A 49 -5.51 5.09 -13.19
N LYS A 50 -5.89 4.82 -11.94
CA LYS A 50 -7.12 4.08 -11.67
C LYS A 50 -8.05 4.99 -10.88
N LYS A 51 -9.25 5.21 -11.43
CA LYS A 51 -10.46 5.54 -10.67
C LYS A 51 -10.62 4.48 -9.59
N VAL A 52 -9.89 4.61 -8.47
CA VAL A 52 -10.22 3.88 -7.26
C VAL A 52 -11.47 4.58 -6.76
N ILE A 53 -12.62 4.16 -7.29
CA ILE A 53 -13.86 4.30 -6.54
C ILE A 53 -13.57 3.51 -5.27
N ARG A 54 -13.16 4.21 -4.21
CA ARG A 54 -13.19 3.63 -2.87
C ARG A 54 -14.63 3.21 -2.72
N GLU A 55 -14.92 1.91 -2.84
CA GLU A 55 -16.23 1.40 -2.48
C GLU A 55 -16.48 1.95 -1.09
N LYS A 56 -17.44 2.87 -1.04
CA LYS A 56 -17.86 3.54 0.18
C LYS A 56 -18.11 2.40 1.14
N GLY A 57 -17.25 2.27 2.16
CA GLY A 57 -17.29 1.13 3.07
C GLY A 57 -18.74 0.87 3.45
N ILE A 58 -19.15 -0.40 3.44
CA ILE A 58 -20.48 -0.83 3.86
C ILE A 58 -20.64 -0.36 5.30
N GLY A 59 -21.19 0.84 5.47
CA GLY A 59 -21.66 1.32 6.74
C GLY A 59 -22.72 0.32 7.18
N ARG A 60 -22.43 -0.39 8.26
CA ARG A 60 -23.44 -1.07 9.07
C ARG A 60 -24.56 -0.08 9.36
N GLY A 61 -25.72 -0.27 8.74
CA GLY A 61 -26.88 0.58 8.95
C GLY A 61 -28.01 0.26 8.00
N ASN A 62 -28.87 -0.68 8.40
CA ASN A 62 -30.07 -1.10 7.67
C ASN A 62 -30.95 0.09 7.27
N ASN A 63 -31.09 0.32 5.96
CA ASN A 63 -31.93 1.38 5.37
C ASN A 63 -33.43 1.01 5.27
N ILE A 64 -33.90 0.01 6.02
CA ILE A 64 -35.28 -0.50 5.92
C ILE A 64 -36.22 0.04 7.02
N LEU A 65 -35.72 0.51 8.17
CA LEU A 65 -36.59 0.89 9.30
C LEU A 65 -36.90 2.41 9.44
N ARG A 66 -36.37 3.30 8.60
CA ARG A 66 -36.67 4.75 8.71
C ARG A 66 -37.81 5.25 7.82
N LYS A 67 -38.32 4.43 6.89
CA LYS A 67 -39.36 4.83 5.93
C LYS A 67 -40.79 4.46 6.32
N LEU A 68 -41.00 3.71 7.42
CA LEU A 68 -42.33 3.33 7.90
C LEU A 68 -42.90 4.23 9.00
N GLY A 69 -42.21 5.30 9.40
CA GLY A 69 -42.59 6.17 10.54
C GLY A 69 -43.14 7.55 10.18
N ARG A 70 -43.66 7.78 8.97
CA ARG A 70 -44.28 9.08 8.56
C ARG A 70 -45.73 8.98 8.07
N LYS A 71 -46.44 7.93 8.45
CA LYS A 71 -47.91 7.88 8.41
C LYS A 71 -48.33 7.43 9.80
N LEU A 72 -49.26 8.16 10.43
CA LEU A 72 -49.77 8.03 11.81
C LEU A 72 -49.19 9.01 12.84
N LYS A 73 -49.38 10.31 12.62
CA LYS A 73 -49.96 11.17 13.67
C LYS A 73 -51.04 12.03 13.00
N LYS A 74 -52.28 11.63 13.27
CA LYS A 74 -53.49 12.41 13.05
C LYS A 74 -53.49 13.58 14.04
#